data_AF-L0HFE5-F1
#
_entry.id   AF-L0HFE5-F1
#
_cell.length_a   1.000
_cell.length_b   1.000
_cell.length_c   1.000
_cell.angle_alpha   90.00
_cell.angle_beta   90.00
_cell.angle_gamma   90.00
#
_symmetry.space_group_name_H-M   'P 1'
#
loop_
_entity.id
_entity.type
_entity.pdbx_description
1 polymer ?
#
loop_
_entity_poly.entity_id
_entity_poly.type
_entity_poly.pdbx_seq_one_letter_code
_entity_poly.pdbx_strand_id
1 'polypeptide(L)'
;MKHPDEEKPEQADGCDPALADVPECPAGNVPRGVTLEGLVTMTGEMEHLNELVLLHVEKAGGFTCTASYLTIVTPVLDMLEGEIRFRYRNGMDHAEIKSIIADWIDKEIAGFRPGKK
;
A
#
# COMPACT_ATOMS: atom_id res chain seq x y z
N MET A 1 32.12 52.09 -17.52
CA MET A 1 32.96 51.85 -16.32
C MET A 1 32.97 50.36 -16.06
N LYS A 2 34.15 49.81 -15.75
CA LYS A 2 34.53 48.39 -15.80
C LYS A 2 34.96 47.97 -14.38
N HIS A 3 34.56 46.75 -13.93
CA HIS A 3 35.15 45.90 -12.86
C HIS A 3 35.07 46.33 -11.38
N PRO A 4 35.31 45.42 -10.39
CA PRO A 4 35.24 43.93 -10.35
C PRO A 4 34.68 43.31 -9.02
N ASP A 5 34.68 41.97 -8.95
CA ASP A 5 34.93 41.04 -7.81
C ASP A 5 34.12 41.17 -6.49
N GLU A 6 33.38 40.14 -6.08
CA GLU A 6 33.83 38.88 -5.43
C GLU A 6 33.94 39.06 -3.90
N GLU A 7 33.00 38.46 -3.16
CA GLU A 7 33.33 37.73 -1.92
C GLU A 7 32.15 36.88 -1.45
N LYS A 8 32.39 35.57 -1.45
CA LYS A 8 31.71 34.51 -0.69
C LYS A 8 32.36 34.49 0.70
N PRO A 9 31.59 34.41 1.80
CA PRO A 9 31.65 33.23 2.68
C PRO A 9 30.24 32.93 3.26
N GLU A 10 29.91 31.82 3.93
CA GLU A 10 30.63 30.67 4.44
C GLU A 10 29.61 29.54 4.64
N GLN A 11 30.03 28.33 4.34
CA GLN A 11 29.34 27.08 4.66
C GLN A 11 29.27 26.95 6.19
N ALA A 12 28.05 26.85 6.72
CA ALA A 12 27.83 26.32 8.06
C ALA A 12 27.66 24.80 7.96
N ASP A 13 28.66 24.15 8.54
CA ASP A 13 28.81 22.76 8.92
C ASP A 13 27.59 22.16 9.64
N GLY A 14 27.36 20.87 9.38
CA GLY A 14 26.81 19.98 10.40
C GLY A 14 25.29 19.84 10.45
N CYS A 15 24.71 19.02 9.57
CA CYS A 15 23.65 18.11 9.99
C CYS A 15 23.66 16.87 9.10
N ASP A 16 24.44 15.90 9.53
CA ASP A 16 24.41 14.52 9.08
C ASP A 16 23.05 13.91 9.48
N PRO A 17 22.17 13.51 8.54
CA PRO A 17 21.13 12.56 8.89
C PRO A 17 21.75 11.16 8.77
N ALA A 18 22.54 10.78 9.78
CA ALA A 18 22.65 9.40 10.21
C ALA A 18 21.27 8.99 10.75
N LEU A 19 20.31 8.81 9.85
CA LEU A 19 19.04 8.19 10.13
C LEU A 19 18.90 6.96 9.26
N ALA A 20 19.37 5.90 9.90
CA ALA A 20 18.93 4.53 9.76
C ALA A 20 19.20 3.93 8.38
N ASP A 21 20.12 2.97 8.40
CA ASP A 21 19.84 1.64 7.86
C ASP A 21 18.38 1.27 8.21
N VAL A 22 17.44 1.76 7.41
CA VAL A 22 16.10 1.21 7.36
C VAL A 22 16.38 -0.20 6.91
N PRO A 23 16.10 -1.25 7.72
CA PRO A 23 16.16 -2.59 7.19
C PRO A 23 15.28 -2.51 5.95
N GLU A 24 15.89 -2.68 4.76
CA GLU A 24 15.16 -2.96 3.55
C GLU A 24 14.32 -4.17 3.93
N CYS A 25 13.09 -3.94 4.38
CA CYS A 25 12.07 -4.96 4.42
C CYS A 25 12.17 -5.54 3.02
N PRO A 26 12.52 -6.83 2.85
CA PRO A 26 12.75 -7.38 1.55
C PRO A 26 11.46 -7.12 0.80
N ALA A 27 11.48 -6.08 -0.03
CA ALA A 27 10.34 -5.68 -0.80
C ALA A 27 10.23 -6.86 -1.74
N GLY A 28 9.31 -7.78 -1.41
CA GLY A 28 9.05 -8.91 -2.26
C GLY A 28 8.86 -8.34 -3.65
N ASN A 29 9.44 -9.05 -4.59
CA ASN A 29 10.07 -8.55 -5.80
C ASN A 29 9.05 -8.04 -6.84
N VAL A 30 7.98 -7.37 -6.39
CA VAL A 30 6.94 -6.76 -7.18
C VAL A 30 7.63 -5.78 -8.12
N PRO A 31 7.39 -5.90 -9.44
CA PRO A 31 8.03 -5.03 -10.41
C PRO A 31 7.84 -3.57 -10.02
N ARG A 32 8.95 -2.83 -9.88
CA ARG A 32 8.91 -1.40 -9.54
C ARG A 32 8.03 -0.69 -10.58
N GLY A 33 6.92 -0.10 -10.11
CA GLY A 33 5.93 0.58 -10.97
C GLY A 33 4.56 -0.11 -11.05
N VAL A 34 4.39 -1.28 -10.43
CA VAL A 34 3.09 -1.93 -10.33
C VAL A 34 2.40 -1.51 -9.03
N THR A 35 1.28 -0.78 -9.14
CA THR A 35 0.47 -0.33 -8.01
C THR A 35 -0.52 -1.41 -7.57
N LEU A 36 -0.97 -1.37 -6.31
CA LEU A 36 -2.06 -2.22 -5.84
C LEU A 36 -3.30 -2.12 -6.75
N GLU A 37 -3.69 -0.90 -7.12
CA GLU A 37 -4.80 -0.64 -8.03
C GLU A 37 -4.58 -1.35 -9.38
N GLY A 38 -3.37 -1.29 -9.93
CA GLY A 38 -3.01 -1.98 -11.16
C GLY A 38 -3.12 -3.50 -11.02
N LEU A 39 -2.66 -4.08 -9.91
CA LEU A 39 -2.74 -5.51 -9.64
C LEU A 39 -4.19 -5.98 -9.54
N VAL A 40 -4.99 -5.31 -8.72
CA VAL A 40 -6.40 -5.65 -8.49
C VAL A 40 -7.22 -5.50 -9.79
N THR A 41 -6.94 -4.45 -10.56
CA THR A 41 -7.58 -4.23 -11.88
C THR A 41 -7.19 -5.33 -12.85
N MET A 42 -5.91 -5.69 -12.93
CA MET A 42 -5.44 -6.75 -13.81
C MET A 42 -6.03 -8.11 -13.44
N THR A 43 -6.15 -8.44 -12.16
CA THR A 43 -6.68 -9.72 -11.68
C THR A 43 -8.20 -9.82 -11.72
N GLY A 44 -8.89 -8.70 -11.92
CA GLY A 44 -10.35 -8.62 -11.91
C GLY A 44 -10.97 -8.73 -10.51
N GLU A 45 -10.16 -8.54 -9.46
CA GLU A 45 -10.60 -8.69 -8.06
C GLU A 45 -11.19 -7.38 -7.48
N MET A 46 -11.46 -6.39 -8.31
CA MET A 46 -11.97 -5.08 -7.87
C MET A 46 -13.35 -5.19 -7.22
N GLU A 47 -14.24 -6.03 -7.75
CA GLU A 47 -15.56 -6.27 -7.16
C GLU A 47 -15.45 -6.93 -5.78
N HIS A 48 -14.52 -7.87 -5.64
CA HIS A 48 -14.28 -8.60 -4.40
C HIS A 48 -13.67 -7.69 -3.32
N LEU A 49 -12.72 -6.84 -3.71
CA LEU A 49 -12.17 -5.81 -2.85
C LEU A 49 -13.25 -4.80 -2.41
N ASN A 50 -14.16 -4.43 -3.32
CA ASN A 50 -15.27 -3.54 -3.00
C ASN A 50 -16.23 -4.16 -1.97
N GLU A 51 -16.51 -5.47 -2.02
CA GLU A 51 -17.29 -6.16 -0.98
C GLU A 51 -16.60 -6.06 0.38
N LEU A 52 -15.30 -6.32 0.46
CA LEU A 52 -14.55 -6.20 1.70
C LEU A 52 -14.58 -4.76 2.24
N VAL A 53 -14.37 -3.77 1.37
CA VAL A 53 -14.44 -2.35 1.74
C VAL A 53 -15.81 -1.98 2.29
N LEU A 54 -16.90 -2.45 1.67
CA LEU A 54 -18.26 -2.24 2.16
C LEU A 54 -18.44 -2.82 3.56
N LEU A 55 -17.94 -4.03 3.84
CA LEU A 55 -18.02 -4.63 5.17
C LEU A 55 -17.24 -3.84 6.23
N HIS A 56 -16.06 -3.32 5.89
CA HIS A 56 -15.30 -2.44 6.80
C HIS A 56 -16.05 -1.14 7.09
N VAL A 57 -16.67 -0.54 6.08
CA VAL A 57 -17.50 0.66 6.22
C VAL A 57 -18.74 0.38 7.09
N GLU A 58 -19.44 -0.73 6.84
CA GLU A 58 -20.60 -1.13 7.65
C GLU A 58 -20.21 -1.38 9.11
N LYS A 59 -19.09 -2.07 9.36
CA LYS A 59 -18.54 -2.30 10.71
C LYS A 59 -18.17 -0.99 11.41
N ALA A 60 -17.69 0.01 10.67
CA ALA A 60 -17.39 1.34 11.22
C ALA A 60 -18.66 2.18 11.48
N GLY A 61 -19.86 1.70 11.11
CA GLY A 61 -21.11 2.44 11.25
C GLY A 61 -21.38 3.43 10.11
N GLY A 62 -20.73 3.24 8.96
CA GLY A 62 -20.79 4.13 7.81
C GLY A 62 -19.72 5.21 7.80
N PHE A 63 -19.87 6.18 6.89
CA PHE A 63 -18.99 7.35 6.78
C PHE A 63 -19.82 8.60 6.50
N THR A 64 -19.32 9.77 6.92
CA THR A 64 -20.02 11.05 6.75
C THR A 64 -19.36 11.95 5.73
N CYS A 65 -18.08 11.71 5.42
CA CYS A 65 -17.31 12.45 4.42
C CYS A 65 -16.22 11.57 3.81
N THR A 66 -15.67 12.00 2.68
CA THR A 66 -14.59 11.28 1.98
C THR A 66 -13.38 11.03 2.86
N ALA A 67 -13.02 11.99 3.73
CA ALA A 67 -11.90 11.80 4.65
C ALA A 67 -12.15 10.64 5.62
N SER A 68 -13.36 10.54 6.21
CA SER A 68 -13.73 9.42 7.08
C SER A 68 -13.76 8.08 6.35
N TYR A 69 -14.19 8.06 5.08
CA TYR A 69 -14.12 6.87 4.24
C TYR A 69 -12.67 6.41 4.04
N LEU A 70 -11.76 7.32 3.67
CA LEU A 70 -10.35 6.99 3.48
C LEU A 70 -9.70 6.49 4.78
N THR A 71 -10.04 7.05 5.94
CA THR A 71 -9.51 6.52 7.21
C THR A 71 -9.94 5.08 7.53
N ILE A 72 -11.06 4.62 6.95
CA ILE A 72 -11.54 3.24 7.10
C ILE A 72 -10.90 2.34 6.05
N VAL A 73 -10.79 2.81 4.81
CA VAL A 73 -10.39 1.99 3.64
C VAL A 73 -8.88 1.93 3.45
N THR A 74 -8.15 3.02 3.67
CA THR A 74 -6.68 3.07 3.48
C THR A 74 -5.96 1.98 4.28
N PRO A 75 -6.27 1.72 5.57
CA PRO A 75 -5.63 0.62 6.30
C PRO A 75 -5.86 -0.76 5.67
N VAL A 76 -7.03 -0.99 5.07
CA VAL A 76 -7.38 -2.26 4.40
C VAL A 76 -6.52 -2.44 3.15
N LEU A 77 -6.39 -1.38 2.35
CA LEU A 77 -5.57 -1.37 1.14
C LEU A 77 -4.09 -1.54 1.48
N ASP A 78 -3.60 -0.86 2.53
CA ASP A 78 -2.22 -0.99 2.99
C ASP A 78 -1.89 -2.42 3.44
N MET A 79 -2.83 -3.09 4.14
CA MET A 79 -2.66 -4.50 4.53
C MET A 79 -2.65 -5.44 3.33
N LEU A 80 -3.55 -5.25 2.36
CA LEU A 80 -3.56 -6.05 1.13
C LEU A 80 -2.26 -5.86 0.34
N GLU A 81 -1.79 -4.63 0.20
CA GLU A 81 -0.51 -4.35 -0.45
C GLU A 81 0.66 -5.00 0.29
N GLY A 82 0.67 -4.93 1.62
CA GLY A 82 1.64 -5.63 2.46
C GLY A 82 1.63 -7.14 2.22
N GLU A 83 0.46 -7.76 2.16
CA GLU A 83 0.32 -9.21 1.94
C GLU A 83 0.81 -9.62 0.55
N ILE A 84 0.43 -8.85 -0.49
CA ILE A 84 0.91 -9.10 -1.85
C ILE A 84 2.44 -9.00 -1.87
N ARG A 85 3.02 -7.92 -1.34
CA ARG A 85 4.48 -7.77 -1.30
C ARG A 85 5.14 -8.89 -0.49
N PHE A 86 4.52 -9.36 0.58
CA PHE A 86 5.05 -10.47 1.38
C PHE A 86 5.05 -11.80 0.62
N ARG A 87 3.98 -12.11 -0.11
CA ARG A 87 3.83 -13.39 -0.83
C ARG A 87 4.40 -13.38 -2.24
N TYR A 88 4.54 -12.22 -2.87
CA TYR A 88 4.96 -12.10 -4.26
C TYR A 88 6.36 -12.68 -4.48
N ARG A 89 6.49 -13.49 -5.54
CA ARG A 89 7.77 -14.03 -6.00
C ARG A 89 7.99 -13.68 -7.46
N ASN A 90 9.25 -13.44 -7.81
CA ASN A 90 9.63 -13.23 -9.20
C ASN A 90 9.25 -14.43 -10.06
N GLY A 91 8.57 -14.18 -11.17
CA GLY A 91 8.09 -15.22 -12.09
C GLY A 91 6.73 -15.80 -11.74
N MET A 92 6.02 -15.27 -10.73
CA MET A 92 4.62 -15.61 -10.52
C MET A 92 3.78 -15.25 -11.74
N ASP A 93 2.88 -16.16 -12.10
CA ASP A 93 1.91 -15.90 -13.14
C ASP A 93 0.74 -15.05 -12.61
N HIS A 94 -0.09 -14.59 -13.54
CA HIS A 94 -1.25 -13.77 -13.22
C HIS A 94 -2.27 -14.50 -12.34
N ALA A 95 -2.40 -15.82 -12.51
CA ALA A 95 -3.34 -16.64 -11.74
C ALA A 95 -2.89 -16.80 -10.28
N GLU A 96 -1.59 -16.92 -10.02
CA GLU A 96 -1.00 -16.96 -8.68
C GLU A 96 -1.23 -15.65 -7.93
N ILE A 97 -0.98 -14.51 -8.60
CA ILE A 97 -1.24 -13.19 -8.01
C ILE A 97 -2.73 -13.02 -7.69
N LYS A 98 -3.60 -13.40 -8.64
CA LYS A 98 -5.05 -13.40 -8.42
C LYS A 98 -5.43 -14.24 -7.21
N SER A 99 -4.88 -15.45 -7.10
CA SER A 99 -5.17 -16.36 -6.00
C SER A 99 -4.72 -15.80 -4.65
N ILE A 100 -3.59 -15.08 -4.60
CA ILE A 100 -3.12 -14.42 -3.37
C ILE A 100 -4.11 -13.34 -2.93
N ILE A 101 -4.54 -12.49 -3.86
CA ILE A 101 -5.47 -11.40 -3.58
C ILE A 101 -6.83 -11.96 -3.14
N ALA A 102 -7.40 -12.90 -3.91
CA ALA A 102 -8.69 -13.51 -3.62
C ALA A 102 -8.68 -14.25 -2.26
N ASP A 103 -7.66 -15.08 -1.99
CA ASP A 103 -7.53 -15.82 -0.72
C ASP A 103 -7.43 -14.89 0.49
N TRP A 104 -6.73 -13.77 0.36
CA TRP A 104 -6.64 -12.79 1.42
C TRP A 104 -7.99 -12.09 1.65
N ILE A 105 -8.65 -11.62 0.58
CA ILE A 105 -9.96 -10.97 0.67
C ILE A 105 -10.99 -11.92 1.29
N ASP A 106 -11.06 -13.17 0.83
CA ASP A 106 -11.97 -14.19 1.35
C ASP A 106 -11.77 -14.42 2.86
N LYS A 107 -10.50 -14.50 3.31
CA LYS A 107 -10.16 -14.66 4.73
C LYS A 107 -10.61 -13.47 5.56
N GLU A 108 -10.38 -12.26 5.07
CA GLU A 108 -10.84 -11.05 5.76
C GLU A 108 -12.37 -11.05 5.83
N ILE A 109 -13.08 -11.25 4.72
CA ILE A 109 -14.55 -11.34 4.68
C ILE A 109 -15.09 -12.40 5.65
N ALA A 110 -14.46 -13.58 5.71
CA ALA A 110 -14.83 -14.62 6.66
C ALA A 110 -14.68 -14.16 8.11
N GLY A 111 -13.67 -13.34 8.42
CA GLY A 111 -13.50 -12.69 9.72
C GLY A 111 -14.63 -11.73 10.10
N PHE A 112 -15.31 -11.12 9.11
CA PHE A 112 -16.51 -10.29 9.32
C PHE A 112 -17.80 -11.10 9.52
N ARG A 113 -17.80 -12.38 9.13
CA ARG A 113 -18.94 -13.29 9.30
C ARG A 113 -18.65 -14.36 10.36
N PRO A 114 -18.39 -14.02 11.63
CA PRO A 114 -18.24 -15.01 12.69
C PRO A 114 -19.62 -15.58 13.06
N GLY A 115 -20.20 -16.45 12.21
CA GLY A 115 -21.45 -17.13 12.53
C GLY A 115 -22.35 -17.45 11.35
N LYS A 116 -22.07 -18.58 10.70
CA LYS A 116 -23.12 -19.56 10.37
C LYS A 116 -22.59 -20.95 10.68
N LYS A 117 -22.66 -21.33 11.95
CA LYS A 117 -22.73 -22.72 12.40
C LYS A 117 -24.03 -22.88 13.15
#